data_AF-A0A965TTB5-F1
#
_entry.id   AF-A0A965TTB5-F1
#
_cell.length_a   1.000
_cell.length_b   1.000
_cell.length_c   1.000
_cell.angle_alpha   90.00
_cell.angle_beta   90.00
_cell.angle_gamma   90.00
#
_symmetry.space_group_name_H-M   'P 1'
#
loop_
_entity.id
_entity.type
_entity.pdbx_description
1 polymer ?
#
loop_
_entity_poly.entity_id
_entity_poly.type
_entity_poly.pdbx_seq_one_letter_code
_entity_poly.pdbx_strand_id
1 'polypeptide(L)'
;MNIYRKAIIASMTAALMATGMLGAQGVVDSSEFTSSIESVVVEEAISSEEGILLMREEEKLARDVYLTLYEKWNLRTFSNIARAEQKHMDAVAYLLSTKGIEDPVKEAKIG
;
A
#
# COMPACT_ATOMS: atom_id res chain seq x y z
N MET A 1 20.20 12.76 2.38
CA MET A 1 18.90 12.40 1.78
C MET A 1 17.75 12.58 2.78
N ASN A 2 17.74 13.68 3.56
CA ASN A 2 16.73 13.94 4.60
C ASN A 2 15.90 15.20 4.32
N ILE A 3 16.05 15.75 3.11
CA ILE A 3 15.43 17.02 2.71
C ILE A 3 14.06 16.73 2.07
N TYR A 4 13.94 15.64 1.29
CA TYR A 4 12.69 15.23 0.64
C TYR A 4 11.63 14.68 1.61
N ARG A 5 12.05 13.99 2.69
CA ARG A 5 11.13 13.54 3.76
C ARG A 5 10.46 14.69 4.52
N LYS A 6 11.18 15.81 4.70
CA LYS A 6 10.62 17.01 5.33
C LYS A 6 9.74 17.82 4.36
N ALA A 7 10.09 17.83 3.07
CA ALA A 7 9.33 18.54 2.04
C ALA A 7 7.93 17.93 1.79
N ILE A 8 7.81 16.60 1.84
CA ILE A 8 6.52 15.91 1.64
C ILE A 8 5.58 16.11 2.84
N ILE A 9 6.09 16.04 4.07
CA ILE A 9 5.29 16.25 5.29
C ILE A 9 4.85 17.72 5.41
N ALA A 10 5.71 18.69 5.07
CA ALA A 10 5.35 20.10 5.06
C ALA A 10 4.28 20.46 4.00
N SER A 11 4.24 19.73 2.87
CA SER A 11 3.24 19.90 1.81
C SER A 11 1.83 19.49 2.25
N MET A 12 1.70 18.46 3.09
CA MET A 12 0.40 17.93 3.51
C MET A 12 -0.22 18.74 4.67
N THR A 13 0.61 19.39 5.49
CA THR A 13 0.15 20.33 6.53
C THR A 13 -0.30 21.68 5.97
N ALA A 14 0.19 22.10 4.78
CA ALA A 14 -0.23 23.35 4.16
C ALA A 14 -1.66 23.29 3.59
N ALA A 15 -2.13 22.10 3.19
CA ALA A 15 -3.51 21.90 2.73
C ALA A 15 -4.55 22.04 3.85
N LEU A 16 -4.16 21.92 5.11
CA LEU A 16 -5.07 22.05 6.26
C LEU A 16 -5.12 23.47 6.86
N MET A 17 -4.22 24.39 6.46
CA MET A 17 -4.24 25.78 6.93
C MET A 17 -5.05 26.75 6.06
N ALA A 18 -5.73 26.27 5.00
CA ALA A 18 -6.51 27.14 4.11
C ALA A 18 -7.92 27.49 4.62
N THR A 19 -8.41 26.86 5.69
CA THR A 19 -9.74 27.15 6.27
C THR A 19 -9.61 28.15 7.42
N GLY A 20 -8.99 29.30 7.15
CA GLY A 20 -8.61 30.28 8.17
C GLY A 20 -8.87 31.74 7.78
N MET A 21 -9.81 32.04 6.89
CA MET A 21 -10.31 33.41 6.70
C MET A 21 -11.83 33.41 6.49
N LEU A 22 -12.58 33.26 7.57
CA LEU A 22 -13.81 34.04 7.81
C LEU A 22 -14.21 33.85 9.28
N GLY A 23 -13.71 34.74 10.13
CA GLY A 23 -14.16 34.83 11.50
C GLY A 23 -15.58 35.39 11.54
N ALA A 24 -16.55 34.56 11.91
CA ALA A 24 -17.67 34.94 12.77
C ALA A 24 -18.34 33.68 13.35
N GLN A 25 -18.09 33.47 14.65
CA GLN A 25 -18.74 32.53 15.58
C GLN A 25 -18.32 31.06 15.56
N GLY A 26 -17.97 30.59 16.76
CA GLY A 26 -17.87 29.17 17.12
C GLY A 26 -16.45 28.70 17.36
N VAL A 27 -15.93 28.90 18.57
CA VAL A 27 -14.81 28.10 19.08
C VAL A 27 -15.36 26.68 19.25
N VAL A 28 -15.20 25.84 18.23
CA VAL A 28 -15.34 24.39 18.36
C VAL A 28 -14.17 23.90 19.20
N ASP A 29 -14.47 23.29 20.34
CA ASP A 29 -13.48 22.67 21.21
C ASP A 29 -12.77 21.56 20.44
N SER A 30 -11.55 21.86 20.01
CA SER A 30 -10.74 20.99 19.16
C SER A 30 -10.21 19.75 19.90
N SER A 31 -10.38 19.68 21.23
CA SER A 31 -9.82 18.61 22.07
C SER A 31 -10.54 17.26 21.93
N GLU A 32 -11.88 17.26 21.77
CA GLU A 32 -12.66 16.03 21.59
C GLU A 32 -12.51 15.42 20.18
N PHE A 33 -12.26 16.27 19.19
CA PHE A 33 -12.02 15.81 17.82
C PHE A 33 -10.63 15.17 17.69
N THR A 34 -9.63 15.72 18.39
CA THR A 34 -8.26 15.17 18.36
C THR A 34 -8.14 13.81 19.04
N SER A 35 -8.88 13.54 20.12
CA SER A 35 -8.85 12.25 20.82
C SER A 35 -9.51 11.12 20.01
N SER A 36 -10.58 11.44 19.27
CA SER A 36 -11.20 10.49 18.34
C SER A 36 -10.34 10.20 17.12
N ILE A 37 -9.52 11.16 16.67
CA ILE A 37 -8.56 10.90 15.57
C ILE A 37 -7.37 10.08 16.05
N GLU A 38 -6.87 10.30 17.27
CA GLU A 38 -5.74 9.55 17.83
C GLU A 38 -6.05 8.06 18.02
N SER A 39 -7.32 7.71 18.33
CA SER A 39 -7.75 6.31 18.42
C SER A 39 -7.97 5.63 17.06
N VAL A 40 -8.08 6.40 15.97
CA VAL A 40 -8.23 5.87 14.60
C VAL A 40 -6.87 5.70 13.90
N VAL A 41 -5.85 6.45 14.31
CA VAL A 41 -4.53 6.49 13.64
C VAL A 41 -3.52 5.49 14.21
N VAL A 42 -3.97 4.51 14.99
CA VAL A 42 -3.14 3.34 15.33
C VAL A 42 -3.09 2.38 14.14
N GLU A 43 -2.58 2.84 13.01
CA GLU A 43 -2.00 1.93 12.02
C GLU A 43 -0.68 1.46 12.62
N GLU A 44 -0.65 0.22 13.12
CA GLU A 44 0.62 -0.45 13.40
C GLU A 44 1.52 -0.29 12.17
N ALA A 45 2.67 0.33 12.37
CA ALA A 45 3.68 0.42 11.33
C ALA A 45 4.14 -1.02 11.03
N ILE A 46 3.56 -1.60 9.97
CA ILE A 46 3.92 -2.92 9.46
C ILE A 46 5.44 -2.93 9.31
N SER A 47 6.10 -3.95 9.88
CA SER A 47 7.54 -4.05 9.73
C SER A 47 7.91 -4.16 8.25
N SER A 48 9.11 -3.73 7.87
CA SER A 48 9.51 -3.77 6.47
C SER A 48 9.48 -5.19 5.90
N GLU A 49 9.75 -6.19 6.75
CA GLU A 49 9.72 -7.61 6.48
C GLU A 49 8.29 -8.11 6.23
N GLU A 50 7.35 -7.79 7.12
CA GLU A 50 5.93 -8.13 6.95
C GLU A 50 5.33 -7.46 5.71
N GLY A 51 5.73 -6.22 5.42
CA GLY A 51 5.29 -5.53 4.20
C GLY A 51 5.74 -6.24 2.93
N ILE A 52 6.98 -6.77 2.89
CA ILE A 52 7.47 -7.53 1.73
C ILE A 52 6.73 -8.87 1.60
N LEU A 53 6.41 -9.53 2.71
CA LEU A 53 5.61 -10.77 2.70
C LEU A 53 4.18 -10.52 2.20
N LEU A 54 3.53 -9.44 2.64
CA LEU A 54 2.20 -9.06 2.16
C LEU A 54 2.22 -8.76 0.66
N MET A 55 3.19 -7.98 0.19
CA MET A 55 3.36 -7.72 -1.25
C MET A 55 3.55 -9.03 -2.04
N ARG A 56 4.30 -10.00 -1.50
CA ARG A 56 4.51 -11.29 -2.16
C ARG A 56 3.18 -12.05 -2.40
N GLU A 57 2.27 -12.00 -1.42
CA GLU A 57 0.96 -12.62 -1.50
C GLU A 57 -0.02 -11.83 -2.39
N GLU A 58 0.01 -10.50 -2.30
CA GLU A 58 -0.83 -9.60 -3.10
C GLU A 58 -0.56 -9.77 -4.60
N GLU A 59 0.72 -9.81 -5.00
CA GLU A 59 1.12 -10.01 -6.40
C GLU A 59 0.72 -11.40 -6.92
N LYS A 60 0.79 -12.44 -6.07
CA LYS A 60 0.29 -13.79 -6.40
C LYS A 60 -1.20 -13.77 -6.63
N LEU A 61 -1.96 -13.15 -5.71
CA LEU A 61 -3.40 -13.04 -5.80
C LEU A 61 -3.80 -12.31 -7.09
N ALA A 62 -3.16 -11.18 -7.41
CA ALA A 62 -3.41 -10.43 -8.62
C ALA A 62 -3.17 -11.28 -9.88
N ARG A 63 -2.01 -11.96 -9.96
CA ARG A 63 -1.68 -12.87 -11.06
C ARG A 63 -2.75 -13.96 -11.25
N ASP A 64 -3.12 -14.65 -10.17
CA ASP A 64 -4.04 -15.78 -10.22
C ASP A 64 -5.47 -15.34 -10.59
N VAL A 65 -5.92 -14.18 -10.10
CA VAL A 65 -7.18 -13.55 -10.52
C VAL A 65 -7.15 -13.23 -12.02
N TYR A 66 -6.08 -12.63 -12.53
CA TYR A 66 -5.99 -12.30 -13.96
C TYR A 66 -5.88 -13.53 -14.86
N LEU A 67 -5.22 -14.60 -14.42
CA LEU A 67 -5.24 -15.89 -15.12
C LEU A 67 -6.67 -16.45 -15.17
N THR A 68 -7.39 -16.45 -14.05
CA THR A 68 -8.78 -16.92 -13.97
C THR A 68 -9.71 -16.08 -14.86
N LEU A 69 -9.54 -14.76 -14.89
CA LEU A 69 -10.30 -13.88 -15.77
C LEU A 69 -9.94 -14.08 -17.25
N TYR A 70 -8.67 -14.37 -17.56
CA TYR A 70 -8.27 -14.74 -18.90
C TYR A 70 -8.92 -16.04 -19.34
N GLU A 71 -8.97 -17.07 -18.50
CA GLU A 71 -9.67 -18.32 -18.81
C GLU A 71 -11.16 -18.12 -19.05
N LYS A 72 -11.81 -17.26 -18.25
CA LYS A 72 -13.25 -17.00 -18.34
C LYS A 72 -13.64 -16.17 -19.57
N TRP A 73 -12.85 -15.15 -19.90
CA TRP A 73 -13.24 -14.14 -20.90
C TRP A 73 -12.36 -14.12 -22.15
N ASN A 74 -11.21 -14.81 -22.13
CA ASN A 74 -10.22 -14.89 -23.19
C ASN A 74 -9.75 -13.54 -23.75
N LEU A 75 -9.75 -12.50 -22.90
CA LEU A 75 -9.29 -11.16 -23.29
C LEU A 75 -7.77 -11.07 -23.07
N ARG A 76 -7.04 -10.78 -24.15
CA ARG A 76 -5.56 -10.65 -24.15
C ARG A 76 -5.03 -9.71 -23.06
N THR A 77 -5.79 -8.67 -22.72
CA THR A 77 -5.44 -7.73 -21.65
C THR A 77 -5.18 -8.45 -20.32
N PHE A 78 -6.01 -9.41 -19.92
CA PHE A 78 -5.81 -10.15 -18.67
C PHE A 78 -4.53 -11.01 -18.70
N SER A 79 -4.25 -11.69 -19.82
CA SER A 79 -3.00 -12.44 -20.00
C SER A 79 -1.77 -11.54 -19.95
N ASN A 80 -1.84 -10.35 -20.53
CA ASN A 80 -0.74 -9.38 -20.48
C ASN A 80 -0.48 -8.89 -19.04
N ILE A 81 -1.54 -8.62 -18.28
CA ILE A 81 -1.42 -8.17 -16.88
C ILE A 81 -0.90 -9.30 -15.99
N ALA A 82 -1.43 -10.52 -16.10
CA ALA A 82 -0.90 -11.67 -15.36
C ALA A 82 0.61 -11.90 -15.58
N ARG A 83 1.10 -11.66 -16.81
CA ARG A 83 2.54 -11.71 -17.12
C ARG A 83 3.34 -10.57 -16.51
N ALA A 84 2.73 -9.40 -16.29
CA ALA A 84 3.35 -8.30 -15.56
C ALA A 84 3.42 -8.63 -14.07
N GLU A 85 2.35 -9.13 -13.47
CA GLU A 85 2.33 -9.54 -12.06
C GLU A 85 3.32 -10.67 -11.77
N GLN A 86 3.55 -11.59 -12.72
CA GLN A 86 4.63 -12.57 -12.57
C GLN A 86 6.01 -11.91 -12.40
N LYS A 87 6.30 -10.82 -13.13
CA LYS A 87 7.57 -10.09 -12.98
C LYS A 87 7.64 -9.33 -11.65
N HIS A 88 6.52 -8.78 -11.18
CA HIS A 88 6.45 -8.15 -9.87
C HIS A 88 6.70 -9.19 -8.76
N MET A 89 6.02 -10.34 -8.84
CA MET A 89 6.25 -11.50 -7.98
C MET A 89 7.73 -11.90 -7.95
N ASP A 90 8.38 -12.05 -9.11
CA ASP A 90 9.79 -12.44 -9.21
C ASP A 90 10.71 -11.38 -8.56
N ALA A 91 10.40 -10.09 -8.72
CA ALA A 91 11.14 -9.01 -8.08
C ALA A 91 11.00 -9.03 -6.55
N VAL A 92 9.81 -9.32 -6.02
CA VAL A 92 9.58 -9.47 -4.57
C VAL A 92 10.27 -10.72 -4.03
N ALA A 93 10.24 -11.84 -4.76
CA ALA A 93 10.97 -13.05 -4.39
C ALA A 93 12.49 -12.81 -4.32
N TYR A 94 13.04 -12.06 -5.28
CA TYR A 94 14.43 -11.62 -5.24
C TYR A 94 14.71 -10.76 -4.01
N LEU A 95 13.82 -9.81 -3.68
CA LEU A 95 13.96 -8.98 -2.49
C LEU A 95 13.95 -9.82 -1.20
N LEU A 96 13.01 -10.76 -1.05
CA LEU A 96 12.97 -11.71 0.08
C LEU A 96 14.29 -12.47 0.22
N SER A 97 14.81 -13.00 -0.89
CA SER A 97 16.10 -13.70 -0.92
C SER A 97 17.26 -12.81 -0.46
N THR A 98 17.34 -11.57 -0.96
CA THR A 98 18.40 -10.63 -0.55
C THR A 98 18.32 -10.21 0.92
N LYS A 99 17.13 -10.28 1.51
CA LYS A 99 16.88 -9.98 2.92
C LYS A 99 17.01 -11.19 3.84
N GLY A 100 17.16 -12.40 3.28
CA GLY A 100 17.21 -13.65 4.05
C GLY A 100 15.87 -14.04 4.66
N ILE A 101 14.75 -13.57 4.09
CA ILE A 101 13.39 -13.87 4.53
C ILE A 101 12.90 -15.11 3.78
N GLU A 102 12.26 -16.05 4.48
CA GLU A 102 11.68 -17.25 3.86
C GLU A 102 10.48 -16.89 2.97
N ASP A 103 10.45 -17.37 1.73
CA ASP A 103 9.34 -17.11 0.79
C ASP A 103 8.14 -18.00 1.15
N PRO A 104 6.96 -17.41 1.45
CA PRO A 104 5.74 -18.17 1.74
C PRO A 104 5.17 -18.84 0.49
N VAL A 105 5.46 -18.33 -0.72
CA VAL A 105 4.95 -18.85 -1.98
C VAL A 105 5.92 -19.88 -2.55
N LYS A 106 5.91 -21.08 -1.96
CA LYS A 106 6.82 -22.18 -2.34
C LYS A 106 6.44 -22.88 -3.66
N GLU A 107 5.21 -22.67 -4.16
CA GLU A 107 4.74 -23.31 -5.39
C GLU A 107 4.04 -22.33 -6.34
N ALA A 108 4.30 -22.48 -7.65
CA ALA A 108 3.66 -21.71 -8.73
C ALA A 108 2.21 -22.17 -9.02
N LYS A 109 1.57 -22.84 -8.07
CA LYS A 109 0.21 -23.33 -8.24
C LYS A 109 -0.76 -22.15 -8.18
N ILE A 110 -1.66 -22.11 -9.16
CA ILE A 110 -2.81 -21.21 -9.14
C ILE A 110 -3.67 -21.64 -7.95
N GLY A 111 -3.86 -20.72 -7.00
CA GLY A 111 -4.52 -20.97 -5.71
C GLY A 111 -5.93 -20.40 -5.69
#